data_AF-A0A7C2YFE4-F1
#
_entry.id   AF-A0A7C2YFE4-F1
#
_cell.length_a   1.000
_cell.length_b   1.000
_cell.length_c   1.000
_cell.angle_alpha   90.00
_cell.angle_beta   90.00
_cell.angle_gamma   90.00
#
_symmetry.space_group_name_H-M   'P 1'
#
loop_
_entity.id
_entity.type
_entity.pdbx_description
1 polymer ?
#
loop_
_entity_poly.entity_id
_entity_poly.type
_entity_poly.pdbx_seq_one_letter_code
_entity_poly.pdbx_strand_id
1 'polypeptide(L)'
;MQVLRWIFATMVLALLGACATPSLNDDSGFVAIDRKEPAYTVYVGIPAEKLEETRRRLAREEGWELVPWTVFRNDPERYVGARIARDDYPGSRAAEGVVRLIQKYPGNPVGLTWNGGIAITYADYRHAKKTHELYVSSPTDYERSRITDPRRDPVHPKVHLGPLLGW
;
A
#
# COMPACT_ATOMS: atom_id res chain seq x y z
N MET A 1 -61.73 6.59 49.70
CA MET A 1 -62.05 5.84 48.46
C MET A 1 -60.88 6.04 47.50
N GLN A 2 -60.00 5.04 47.35
CA GLN A 2 -59.95 4.12 46.18
C GLN A 2 -59.54 4.89 44.89
N VAL A 3 -58.48 4.58 44.12
CA VAL A 3 -57.67 3.36 43.96
C VAL A 3 -56.30 3.73 43.35
N LEU A 4 -55.26 3.09 43.86
CA LEU A 4 -53.94 2.78 43.27
C LEU A 4 -54.01 2.38 41.78
N ARG A 5 -53.14 2.86 40.87
CA ARG A 5 -52.78 2.10 39.65
C ARG A 5 -51.50 2.61 38.91
N TRP A 6 -50.43 1.80 39.08
CA TRP A 6 -49.38 1.36 38.13
C TRP A 6 -48.28 2.30 37.62
N ILE A 7 -47.08 1.97 38.11
CA ILE A 7 -45.74 2.11 37.54
C ILE A 7 -45.70 1.54 36.10
N PHE A 8 -45.15 2.30 35.15
CA PHE A 8 -44.34 1.72 34.07
C PHE A 8 -43.22 2.69 33.72
N ALA A 9 -42.03 2.36 34.23
CA ALA A 9 -40.77 2.86 33.71
C ALA A 9 -40.51 2.19 32.35
N THR A 10 -40.12 2.97 31.35
CA THR A 10 -39.46 2.43 30.16
C THR A 10 -38.31 3.35 29.81
N MET A 11 -37.22 3.13 30.54
CA MET A 11 -35.90 3.68 30.23
C MET A 11 -35.40 2.94 28.98
N VAL A 12 -35.51 3.58 27.81
CA VAL A 12 -34.90 3.07 26.59
C VAL A 12 -33.39 3.30 26.71
N LEU A 13 -32.70 2.29 27.24
CA LEU A 13 -31.26 2.19 27.19
C LEU A 13 -30.87 1.87 25.74
N ALA A 14 -30.63 2.90 24.93
CA ALA A 14 -30.00 2.72 23.64
C ALA A 14 -28.55 2.29 23.89
N LEU A 15 -28.33 0.98 23.93
CA LEU A 15 -27.02 0.37 23.68
C LEU A 15 -26.61 0.75 22.25
N LEU A 16 -25.98 1.92 22.13
CA LEU A 16 -25.04 2.18 21.05
C LEU A 16 -23.88 1.22 21.30
N GLY A 17 -24.04 0.00 20.77
CA GLY A 17 -22.91 -0.87 20.51
C GLY A 17 -21.97 -0.10 19.63
N ALA A 18 -20.90 0.43 20.22
CA ALA A 18 -19.73 0.83 19.48
C ALA A 18 -19.32 -0.42 18.70
N CYS A 19 -19.67 -0.47 17.41
CA CYS A 19 -18.86 -1.19 16.45
C CYS A 19 -17.48 -0.54 16.58
N ALA A 20 -16.64 -1.12 17.43
CA ALA A 20 -15.21 -0.87 17.40
C ALA A 20 -14.79 -1.29 16.00
N THR A 21 -14.76 -0.32 15.08
CA THR A 21 -13.98 -0.45 13.87
C THR A 21 -12.59 -0.82 14.36
N PRO A 22 -12.00 -1.96 13.93
CA PRO A 22 -10.62 -2.23 14.25
C PRO A 22 -9.85 -0.99 13.81
N SER A 23 -9.27 -0.27 14.77
CA SER A 23 -8.34 0.79 14.48
C SER A 23 -7.27 0.14 13.60
N LEU A 24 -7.13 0.61 12.36
CA LEU A 24 -5.95 0.31 11.56
C LEU A 24 -4.78 0.79 12.41
N ASN A 25 -4.11 -0.14 13.07
CA ASN A 25 -3.07 0.20 14.02
C ASN A 25 -2.00 1.04 13.31
N ASP A 26 -1.55 2.08 13.98
CA ASP A 26 -0.45 2.93 13.53
C ASP A 26 0.90 2.28 13.94
N ASP A 27 0.98 0.95 13.87
CA ASP A 27 2.08 0.15 14.43
C ASP A 27 3.40 0.37 13.66
N SER A 28 3.32 0.85 12.41
CA SER A 28 4.51 1.27 11.66
C SER A 28 5.01 2.62 12.17
N GLY A 29 6.18 2.63 12.81
CA GLY A 29 6.85 3.88 13.15
C GLY A 29 7.46 4.57 11.92
N PHE A 30 7.96 3.76 10.98
CA PHE A 30 8.73 4.22 9.81
C PHE A 30 8.40 3.41 8.56
N VAL A 31 8.80 3.90 7.39
CA VAL A 31 8.85 3.19 6.11
C VAL A 31 10.28 3.20 5.62
N ALA A 32 10.80 2.01 5.31
CA ALA A 32 12.03 1.88 4.54
C ALA A 32 11.69 1.91 3.05
N ILE A 33 12.39 2.76 2.29
CA ILE A 33 12.18 2.95 0.85
C ILE A 33 13.48 2.62 0.12
N ASP A 34 13.42 1.67 -0.81
CA ASP A 34 14.52 1.33 -1.72
C ASP A 34 14.20 1.79 -3.14
N ARG A 35 15.05 2.66 -3.69
CA ARG A 35 14.93 3.23 -5.05
C ARG A 35 16.08 2.84 -5.98
N LYS A 36 16.86 1.81 -5.64
CA LYS A 36 18.01 1.38 -6.46
C LYS A 36 17.62 0.90 -7.85
N GLU A 37 16.47 0.26 -7.96
CA GLU A 37 15.99 -0.30 -9.21
C GLU A 37 15.14 0.74 -9.98
N PRO A 38 15.51 1.09 -11.22
CA PRO A 38 14.69 1.98 -12.05
C PRO A 38 13.27 1.45 -12.33
N ALA A 39 13.12 0.13 -12.44
CA ALA A 39 11.84 -0.49 -12.79
C ALA A 39 10.79 -0.50 -11.66
N TYR A 40 11.19 -0.32 -10.39
CA TYR A 40 10.28 -0.30 -9.26
C TYR A 40 10.90 0.34 -8.01
N THR A 41 10.06 0.89 -7.15
CA THR A 41 10.44 1.31 -5.79
C THR A 41 9.85 0.33 -4.77
N VAL A 42 10.64 -0.13 -3.81
CA VAL A 42 10.18 -1.03 -2.73
C VAL A 42 9.94 -0.25 -1.46
N TYR A 43 8.80 -0.49 -0.82
CA TYR A 43 8.42 0.07 0.46
C TYR A 43 8.22 -1.04 1.49
N VAL A 44 8.73 -0.84 2.70
CA VAL A 44 8.54 -1.77 3.82
C VAL A 44 8.15 -0.98 5.06
N GLY A 45 6.97 -1.27 5.62
CA GLY A 45 6.57 -0.71 6.92
C GLY A 45 7.43 -1.29 8.02
N ILE A 46 8.00 -0.44 8.86
CA ILE A 46 8.89 -0.82 9.95
C ILE A 46 8.18 -0.51 11.27
N PRO A 47 7.80 -1.55 12.04
CA PRO A 47 7.27 -1.37 13.38
C PRO A 47 8.25 -0.60 14.27
N ALA A 48 7.74 0.25 15.16
CA ALA A 48 8.58 1.13 15.99
C ALA A 48 9.61 0.33 16.82
N GLU A 49 9.22 -0.84 17.33
CA GLU A 49 10.07 -1.74 18.10
C GLU A 49 11.20 -2.37 17.28
N LYS A 50 11.08 -2.43 15.94
CA LYS A 50 12.09 -2.98 15.02
C LYS A 50 12.97 -1.90 14.38
N LEU A 51 12.76 -0.62 14.72
CA LEU A 51 13.44 0.49 14.06
C LEU A 51 14.95 0.45 14.21
N GLU A 52 15.47 0.28 15.43
CA GLU A 52 16.92 0.33 15.68
C GLU A 52 17.66 -0.85 15.07
N GLU A 53 17.03 -2.03 15.07
CA GLU A 53 17.56 -3.19 14.33
C GLU A 53 17.60 -2.90 12.82
N THR A 54 16.51 -2.37 12.28
CA THR A 54 16.43 -2.01 10.85
C THR A 54 17.46 -0.94 10.49
N ARG A 55 17.63 0.11 11.30
CA ARG A 55 18.65 1.15 11.11
C ARG A 55 20.05 0.56 11.04
N ARG A 56 20.41 -0.33 11.96
CA ARG A 56 21.73 -1.00 11.95
C ARG A 56 21.94 -1.86 10.71
N ARG A 57 20.90 -2.57 10.26
CA ARG A 57 20.95 -3.37 9.03
C ARG A 57 21.14 -2.48 7.81
N LEU A 58 20.29 -1.46 7.66
CA LEU A 58 20.29 -0.54 6.52
C LEU A 58 21.52 0.38 6.50
N ALA A 59 22.16 0.68 7.64
CA ALA A 59 23.41 1.44 7.67
C ALA A 59 24.56 0.77 6.88
N ARG A 60 24.45 -0.53 6.59
CA ARG A 60 25.41 -1.29 5.77
C ARG A 60 25.01 -1.39 4.31
N GLU A 61 23.82 -0.91 3.96
CA GLU A 61 23.26 -0.98 2.62
C GLU A 61 23.05 0.44 2.11
N GLU A 62 23.67 0.80 0.99
CA GLU A 62 23.42 2.10 0.37
C GLU A 62 21.98 2.20 -0.18
N GLY A 63 21.49 3.38 -0.51
CA GLY A 63 20.25 3.57 -1.30
C GLY A 63 18.91 3.36 -0.58
N TRP A 64 18.91 3.02 0.71
CA TRP A 64 17.68 2.99 1.53
C TRP A 64 17.42 4.33 2.22
N GLU A 65 16.17 4.79 2.16
CA GLU A 65 15.67 5.92 2.94
C GLU A 65 14.75 5.41 4.05
N LEU A 66 14.89 5.94 5.27
CA LEU A 66 13.95 5.71 6.36
C LEU A 66 13.10 6.97 6.59
N VAL A 67 11.80 6.87 6.33
CA VAL A 67 10.85 7.98 6.44
C VAL A 67 9.89 7.70 7.61
N PRO A 68 9.61 8.67 8.50
CA PRO A 68 8.56 8.49 9.51
C PRO A 68 7.23 8.17 8.84
N TRP A 69 6.51 7.18 9.38
CA TRP A 69 5.24 6.72 8.78
C TRP A 69 4.22 7.85 8.63
N THR A 70 4.12 8.73 9.62
CA THR A 70 3.24 9.90 9.60
C THR A 70 3.57 10.87 8.45
N VAL A 71 4.84 11.04 8.12
CA VAL A 71 5.29 11.88 6.99
C VAL A 71 4.96 11.20 5.67
N PHE A 72 5.26 9.90 5.56
CA PHE A 72 4.99 9.12 4.34
C PHE A 72 3.51 9.09 3.99
N ARG A 73 2.64 8.77 4.96
CA ARG A 73 1.19 8.61 4.71
C ARG A 73 0.47 9.91 4.40
N ASN A 74 1.00 11.04 4.89
CA ASN A 74 0.37 12.36 4.71
C ASN A 74 0.70 12.98 3.33
N ASP A 75 1.72 12.47 2.65
CA ASP A 75 2.15 12.94 1.32
C ASP A 75 2.46 11.75 0.39
N PRO A 76 1.48 10.88 0.12
CA PRO A 76 1.70 9.70 -0.71
C PRO A 76 2.07 10.06 -2.15
N GLU A 77 1.67 11.24 -2.62
CA GLU A 77 2.04 11.72 -3.95
C GLU A 77 3.54 11.93 -4.06
N ARG A 78 4.16 12.62 -3.08
CA ARG A 78 5.61 12.82 -3.06
C ARG A 78 6.40 11.52 -3.00
N TYR A 79 5.95 10.56 -2.19
CA TYR A 79 6.73 9.36 -1.92
C TYR A 79 6.44 8.21 -2.89
N VAL A 80 5.20 8.10 -3.37
CA VAL A 80 4.71 7.00 -4.20
C VAL A 80 4.35 7.50 -5.59
N GLY A 81 3.46 8.49 -5.72
CA GLY A 81 3.00 9.02 -7.01
C GLY A 81 4.14 9.50 -7.92
N ALA A 82 5.09 10.26 -7.37
CA ALA A 82 6.27 10.78 -8.05
C ALA A 82 7.25 9.70 -8.56
N ARG A 83 6.98 8.41 -8.25
CA ARG A 83 7.77 7.26 -8.74
C ARG A 83 7.15 6.62 -9.98
N ILE A 84 5.95 7.04 -10.38
CA ILE A 84 5.29 6.59 -11.60
C ILE A 84 5.80 7.45 -12.77
N ALA A 85 6.61 6.87 -13.65
CA ALA A 85 7.13 7.54 -14.83
C ALA A 85 6.09 7.62 -15.96
N ARG A 86 5.17 6.65 -16.04
CA ARG A 86 4.07 6.59 -17.01
C ARG A 86 2.90 5.86 -16.39
N ASP A 87 1.72 6.47 -16.30
CA ASP A 87 0.57 5.82 -15.68
C ASP A 87 -0.17 4.90 -16.68
N ASP A 88 0.07 3.59 -16.60
CA ASP A 88 -0.67 2.59 -17.38
C ASP A 88 -2.02 2.21 -16.77
N TYR A 89 -2.28 2.61 -15.52
CA TYR A 89 -3.41 2.16 -14.73
C TYR A 89 -4.20 3.36 -14.18
N PRO A 90 -4.75 4.22 -15.06
CA PRO A 90 -5.46 5.41 -14.63
C PRO A 90 -6.64 5.06 -13.73
N GLY A 91 -6.74 5.73 -12.59
CA GLY A 91 -7.80 5.53 -11.59
C GLY A 91 -7.66 4.26 -10.73
N SER A 92 -6.54 3.54 -10.83
CA SER A 92 -6.30 2.31 -10.06
C SER A 92 -6.08 2.50 -8.56
N ARG A 93 -5.85 3.74 -8.11
CA ARG A 93 -5.52 4.09 -6.71
C ARG A 93 -4.25 3.39 -6.22
N ALA A 94 -3.28 3.11 -7.10
CA ALA A 94 -2.03 2.42 -6.75
C ALA A 94 -1.29 3.08 -5.58
N ALA A 95 -1.12 4.41 -5.60
CA ALA A 95 -0.42 5.13 -4.53
C ALA A 95 -1.10 4.96 -3.16
N GLU A 96 -2.42 5.09 -3.12
CA GLU A 96 -3.21 4.84 -1.91
C GLU A 96 -3.11 3.36 -1.49
N GLY A 97 -3.15 2.44 -2.45
CA GLY A 97 -3.02 1.01 -2.24
C GLY A 97 -1.71 0.64 -1.57
N VAL A 98 -0.59 1.22 -2.00
CA VAL A 98 0.74 1.03 -1.38
C VAL A 98 0.70 1.41 0.09
N VAL A 99 0.18 2.61 0.42
CA VAL A 99 0.05 3.07 1.81
C VAL A 99 -0.78 2.06 2.63
N ARG A 100 -1.94 1.65 2.11
CA ARG A 100 -2.84 0.75 2.84
C ARG A 100 -2.27 -0.66 3.00
N LEU A 101 -1.51 -1.15 2.03
CA LEU A 101 -0.79 -2.44 2.15
C LEU A 101 0.31 -2.37 3.22
N ILE A 102 1.11 -1.30 3.23
CA ILE A 102 2.16 -1.11 4.25
C ILE A 102 1.54 -1.06 5.65
N GLN A 103 0.44 -0.33 5.80
CA GLN A 103 -0.27 -0.23 7.08
C GLN A 103 -0.84 -1.58 7.54
N LYS A 104 -1.42 -2.35 6.61
CA LYS A 104 -2.08 -3.63 6.92
C LYS A 104 -1.07 -4.76 7.15
N TYR A 105 0.08 -4.73 6.47
CA TYR A 105 1.08 -5.79 6.47
C TYR A 105 2.49 -5.23 6.72
N PRO A 106 2.77 -4.68 7.90
CA PRO A 106 4.11 -4.17 8.22
C PRO A 106 5.15 -5.31 8.14
N GLY A 107 6.35 -4.97 7.66
CA GLY A 107 7.44 -5.91 7.40
C GLY A 107 7.39 -6.61 6.04
N ASN A 108 6.24 -6.59 5.35
CA ASN A 108 6.14 -7.17 4.00
C ASN A 108 6.54 -6.13 2.95
N PRO A 109 7.41 -6.48 1.99
CA PRO A 109 7.78 -5.57 0.92
C PRO A 109 6.64 -5.39 -0.07
N VAL A 110 6.36 -4.13 -0.40
CA VAL A 110 5.41 -3.72 -1.43
C VAL A 110 6.16 -2.92 -2.48
N GLY A 111 6.14 -3.37 -3.72
CA GLY A 111 6.73 -2.67 -4.86
C GLY A 111 5.69 -1.79 -5.55
N LEU A 112 6.08 -0.57 -5.92
CA LEU A 112 5.42 0.23 -6.95
C LEU A 112 6.27 0.16 -8.20
N THR A 113 5.71 -0.27 -9.33
CA THR A 113 6.43 -0.34 -10.60
C THR A 113 6.50 1.03 -11.26
N TRP A 114 7.48 1.20 -12.17
CA TRP A 114 7.69 2.42 -12.96
C TRP A 114 6.44 2.89 -13.70
N ASN A 115 5.53 1.97 -14.03
CA ASN A 115 4.31 2.25 -14.76
C ASN A 115 3.02 2.32 -13.89
N GLY A 116 3.17 2.39 -12.56
CA GLY A 116 2.04 2.55 -11.63
C GLY A 116 1.39 1.23 -11.19
N GLY A 117 1.99 0.10 -11.53
CA GLY A 117 1.59 -1.22 -11.06
C GLY A 117 2.06 -1.52 -9.64
N ILE A 118 1.60 -2.62 -9.09
CA ILE A 118 1.97 -3.11 -7.76
C ILE A 118 2.72 -4.44 -7.93
N ALA A 119 3.86 -4.58 -7.26
CA ALA A 119 4.64 -5.81 -7.26
C ALA A 119 4.80 -6.36 -5.85
N ILE A 120 4.44 -7.63 -5.62
CA ILE A 120 4.54 -8.26 -4.31
C ILE A 120 5.36 -9.56 -4.40
N THR A 121 5.19 -10.29 -5.48
CA THR A 121 5.87 -11.56 -5.73
C THR A 121 7.12 -11.37 -6.60
N TYR A 122 8.01 -12.35 -6.59
CA TYR A 122 9.18 -12.37 -7.46
C TYR A 122 8.82 -12.23 -8.95
N ALA A 123 7.72 -12.85 -9.39
CA ALA A 123 7.26 -12.78 -10.77
C ALA A 123 6.88 -11.35 -11.17
N ASP A 124 6.24 -10.61 -10.26
CA ASP A 124 5.83 -9.22 -10.46
C ASP A 124 7.05 -8.32 -10.65
N TYR A 125 8.05 -8.45 -9.77
CA TYR A 125 9.30 -7.69 -9.88
C TYR A 125 10.06 -8.02 -11.18
N ARG A 126 10.09 -9.29 -11.60
CA ARG A 126 10.69 -9.69 -12.89
C ARG A 126 9.91 -9.12 -14.07
N HIS A 127 8.59 -9.11 -13.99
CA HIS A 127 7.73 -8.52 -15.01
C HIS A 127 7.98 -7.00 -15.14
N ALA A 128 8.04 -6.30 -14.02
CA ALA A 128 8.34 -4.87 -13.97
C ALA A 128 9.71 -4.54 -14.61
N LYS A 129 10.76 -5.30 -14.27
CA LYS A 129 12.09 -5.13 -14.89
C LYS A 129 12.06 -5.35 -16.40
N LYS A 130 11.50 -6.46 -16.85
CA LYS A 130 11.43 -6.79 -18.28
C LYS A 130 10.68 -5.73 -19.08
N THR A 131 9.54 -5.26 -18.55
CA THR A 131 8.73 -4.24 -19.22
C THR A 131 9.40 -2.87 -19.21
N HIS A 132 10.08 -2.52 -18.12
CA HIS A 132 10.89 -1.29 -18.05
C HIS A 132 12.05 -1.31 -19.06
N GLU A 133 12.80 -2.42 -19.12
CA GLU A 133 13.88 -2.61 -20.10
C GLU A 133 13.38 -2.49 -21.54
N LEU A 134 12.21 -3.08 -21.84
CA LEU A 134 11.59 -2.97 -23.15
C LEU A 134 11.15 -1.53 -23.45
N TYR A 135 10.55 -0.84 -22.47
CA TYR A 135 10.15 0.56 -22.63
C TYR A 135 11.34 1.48 -22.90
N VAL A 136 12.43 1.31 -22.15
CA VAL A 136 13.66 2.12 -22.33
C VAL A 136 14.32 1.84 -23.69
N SER A 137 14.35 0.58 -24.13
CA SER A 137 15.01 0.20 -25.40
C SER A 137 14.15 0.45 -26.64
N SER A 138 12.82 0.27 -26.54
CA SER A 138 11.87 0.47 -27.63
C SER A 138 10.47 0.79 -27.08
N PRO A 139 10.14 2.07 -26.85
CA PRO A 139 8.81 2.48 -26.40
C PRO A 139 7.69 1.98 -27.33
N THR A 140 7.94 1.94 -28.64
CA THR A 140 6.98 1.45 -29.64
C THR A 140 6.66 -0.03 -29.46
N ASP A 141 7.67 -0.88 -29.25
CA ASP A 141 7.43 -2.31 -29.08
C ASP A 141 6.86 -2.63 -27.70
N TYR A 142 7.22 -1.84 -26.69
CA TYR A 142 6.53 -1.85 -25.41
C TYR A 142 5.01 -1.59 -25.61
N GLU A 143 4.62 -0.52 -26.30
CA GLU A 143 3.21 -0.19 -26.52
C GLU A 143 2.44 -1.27 -27.28
N ARG A 144 3.08 -1.93 -28.25
CA ARG A 144 2.47 -3.04 -28.99
C ARG A 144 2.31 -4.31 -28.16
N SER A 145 3.19 -4.52 -27.18
CA SER A 145 3.25 -5.76 -26.40
C SER A 145 2.65 -5.63 -25.00
N ARG A 146 2.34 -4.41 -24.54
CA ARG A 146 1.78 -4.19 -23.21
C ARG A 146 0.46 -4.94 -23.05
N ILE A 147 0.27 -5.48 -21.85
CA ILE A 147 -0.94 -6.23 -21.53
C ILE A 147 -2.03 -5.21 -21.18
N THR A 148 -3.10 -5.19 -21.97
CA THR A 148 -4.23 -4.27 -21.74
C THR A 148 -5.36 -4.90 -20.95
N ASP A 149 -5.42 -6.24 -20.88
CA ASP A 149 -6.37 -6.97 -20.04
C ASP A 149 -5.88 -7.02 -18.59
N PRO A 150 -6.56 -6.37 -17.64
CA PRO A 150 -6.17 -6.35 -16.23
C PRO A 150 -6.00 -7.72 -15.59
N ARG A 151 -6.68 -8.76 -16.09
CA ARG A 151 -6.63 -10.11 -15.53
C ARG A 151 -5.37 -10.87 -15.91
N ARG A 152 -4.67 -10.41 -16.96
CA ARG A 152 -3.48 -11.06 -17.51
C ARG A 152 -2.20 -10.31 -17.16
N ASP A 153 -2.33 -9.06 -16.73
CA ASP A 153 -1.23 -8.24 -16.29
C ASP A 153 -0.94 -8.54 -14.80
N PRO A 154 0.21 -9.17 -14.49
CA PRO A 154 0.53 -9.57 -13.12
C PRO A 154 0.69 -8.38 -12.17
N VAL A 155 1.09 -7.20 -12.66
CA VAL A 155 1.33 -6.02 -11.83
C VAL A 155 0.15 -5.05 -11.82
N HIS A 156 -0.93 -5.37 -12.53
CA HIS A 156 -2.12 -4.51 -12.53
C HIS A 156 -2.65 -4.37 -11.09
N PRO A 157 -2.88 -3.15 -10.56
CA PRO A 157 -3.17 -2.97 -9.14
C PRO A 157 -4.35 -3.80 -8.61
N LYS A 158 -5.42 -3.99 -9.40
CA LYS A 158 -6.56 -4.86 -9.03
C LYS A 158 -6.18 -6.31 -8.70
N VAL A 159 -5.10 -6.86 -9.28
CA VAL A 159 -4.64 -8.24 -9.00
C VAL A 159 -4.23 -8.41 -7.54
N HIS A 160 -3.64 -7.36 -6.96
CA HIS A 160 -3.18 -7.39 -5.57
C HIS A 160 -4.11 -6.64 -4.61
N LEU A 161 -4.55 -5.44 -4.96
CA LEU A 161 -5.37 -4.59 -4.08
C LEU A 161 -6.75 -5.21 -3.84
N GLY A 162 -7.33 -5.90 -4.81
CA GLY A 162 -8.62 -6.58 -4.62
C GLY A 162 -8.55 -7.66 -3.55
N PRO A 163 -7.72 -8.71 -3.71
CA PRO A 163 -7.59 -9.76 -2.71
C PRO A 163 -7.03 -9.28 -1.36
N LEU A 164 -6.11 -8.31 -1.35
CA LEU A 164 -5.40 -7.90 -0.13
C LEU A 164 -6.11 -6.78 0.63
N LEU A 165 -6.87 -5.91 -0.03
CA LEU A 165 -7.56 -4.77 0.60
C LEU A 165 -9.08 -4.79 0.42
N GLY A 166 -9.63 -5.65 -0.45
CA GLY A 166 -11.07 -5.70 -0.77
C GLY A 166 -11.53 -4.60 -1.73
N TRP A 167 -10.64 -4.15 -2.62
CA TRP A 167 -10.90 -3.05 -3.57
C TRP A 167 -11.35 -3.50 -4.96
#